data_AF-A0A3B0RKC3-F1
#
_entry.id   AF-A0A3B0RKC3-F1
#
_cell.length_a   1.000
_cell.length_b   1.000
_cell.length_c   1.000
_cell.angle_alpha   90.00
_cell.angle_beta   90.00
_cell.angle_gamma   90.00
#
_symmetry.space_group_name_H-M   'P 1'
#
loop_
_entity.id
_entity.type
_entity.pdbx_description
1 polymer ?
#
loop_
_entity_poly.entity_id
_entity_poly.type
_entity_poly.pdbx_seq_one_letter_code
_entity_poly.pdbx_strand_id
1 'polypeptide(L)'
;SDVALETADVALMADDLATLPFAVGLSRATSRIIRQNLWTSLVIVAILIPATLLGLGIGPAVAVHEGSTVLVVINALRLLGYKK
;
A
#
# COMPACT_ATOMS: atom_id res chain seq x y z
N SER A 1 25.27 -27.35 -2.85
CA SER A 1 24.73 -26.29 -3.70
C SER A 1 23.20 -26.19 -3.67
N ASP A 2 22.46 -27.19 -3.18
CA ASP A 2 21.01 -27.09 -2.91
C ASP A 2 20.69 -26.30 -1.63
N VAL A 3 21.55 -26.38 -0.63
CA VAL A 3 21.29 -25.83 0.73
C VAL A 3 21.31 -24.29 0.77
N ALA A 4 21.92 -23.63 -0.21
CA ALA A 4 21.95 -22.16 -0.27
C ALA A 4 20.65 -21.53 -0.81
N LEU A 5 19.82 -22.31 -1.53
CA LEU A 5 18.57 -21.84 -2.13
C LEU A 5 17.38 -21.92 -1.16
N GLU A 6 17.42 -22.82 -0.18
CA GLU A 6 16.29 -23.09 0.73
C GLU A 6 16.23 -22.15 1.95
N THR A 7 17.26 -21.33 2.17
CA THR A 7 17.31 -20.36 3.29
C THR A 7 17.15 -18.90 2.87
N ALA A 8 16.91 -18.64 1.57
CA ALA A 8 16.72 -17.29 1.06
C ALA A 8 15.22 -16.97 0.96
N ASP A 9 14.73 -16.02 1.76
CA ASP A 9 13.37 -15.46 1.64
C ASP A 9 13.12 -14.78 0.27
N VAL A 10 14.17 -14.62 -0.56
CA VAL A 10 14.13 -14.14 -1.93
C VAL A 10 15.07 -15.03 -2.77
N ALA A 11 14.50 -15.96 -3.54
CA ALA A 11 15.24 -16.65 -4.60
C ALA A 11 15.39 -15.69 -5.78
N LEU A 12 16.53 -15.01 -5.87
CA LEU A 12 16.90 -14.27 -7.07
C LEU A 12 17.07 -15.29 -8.20
N MET A 13 16.08 -15.39 -9.09
CA MET A 13 16.17 -16.23 -10.29
C MET A 13 17.17 -15.68 -11.34
N ALA A 14 17.90 -14.63 -10.98
CA ALA A 14 18.76 -13.88 -11.87
C ALA A 14 20.22 -14.15 -11.51
N ASP A 15 20.95 -14.72 -12.47
CA ASP A 15 22.42 -14.67 -12.58
C ASP A 15 22.98 -13.23 -12.68
N ASP A 16 22.14 -12.20 -12.49
CA ASP A 16 22.45 -10.80 -12.77
C ASP A 16 22.09 -9.89 -11.58
N LEU A 17 23.11 -9.63 -10.73
CA LEU A 17 23.07 -8.73 -9.58
C LEU A 17 22.70 -7.28 -9.95
N ALA A 18 22.66 -6.94 -11.24
CA ALA A 18 22.24 -5.63 -11.74
C ALA A 18 20.75 -5.29 -11.47
N THR A 19 19.92 -6.28 -11.14
CA THR A 19 18.48 -6.09 -10.83
C THR A 19 18.17 -5.76 -9.37
N LEU A 20 19.12 -6.02 -8.46
CA LEU A 20 19.00 -5.76 -7.02
C LEU A 20 18.66 -4.29 -6.69
N PRO A 21 19.32 -3.29 -7.31
CA PRO A 21 18.97 -1.89 -7.11
C PRO A 21 17.53 -1.59 -7.52
N PHE A 22 17.04 -2.14 -8.63
CA PHE A 22 15.66 -1.96 -9.08
C PHE A 22 14.66 -2.47 -8.04
N ALA A 23 14.83 -3.72 -7.61
CA ALA A 23 13.98 -4.37 -6.61
C ALA A 23 13.94 -3.60 -5.28
N VAL A 24 15.09 -3.15 -4.77
CA VAL A 24 15.15 -2.34 -3.54
C VAL A 24 14.45 -0.98 -3.71
N GLY A 25 14.58 -0.37 -4.90
CA GLY A 25 13.89 0.88 -5.21
C GLY A 25 12.37 0.72 -5.23
N LEU A 26 11.89 -0.30 -5.93
CA LEU A 26 10.47 -0.64 -5.99
C LEU A 26 9.94 -0.94 -4.58
N SER A 27 10.64 -1.75 -3.79
CA SER A 27 10.27 -2.03 -2.39
C SER A 27 10.10 -0.75 -1.56
N ARG A 28 11.06 0.19 -1.63
CA ARG A 28 10.95 1.48 -0.92
C ARG A 28 9.75 2.31 -1.38
N ALA A 29 9.46 2.32 -2.68
CA ALA A 29 8.29 3.00 -3.24
C ALA A 29 6.99 2.35 -2.74
N THR A 30 6.91 1.02 -2.75
CA THR A 30 5.80 0.24 -2.21
C THR A 30 5.58 0.54 -0.73
N SER A 31 6.63 0.50 0.10
CA SER A 31 6.52 0.80 1.54
C SER A 31 6.06 2.23 1.81
N ARG A 32 6.38 3.19 0.93
CA ARG A 32 5.86 4.55 1.04
C ARG A 32 4.35 4.60 0.76
N ILE A 33 3.89 3.93 -0.30
CA ILE A 33 2.47 3.87 -0.65
C ILE A 33 1.66 3.14 0.45
N ILE A 34 2.18 2.04 1.00
CA ILE A 34 1.56 1.32 2.12
C ILE A 34 1.36 2.26 3.32
N ARG A 35 2.41 3.01 3.71
CA ARG A 35 2.32 3.97 4.82
C ARG A 35 1.31 5.07 4.56
N GLN A 36 1.21 5.56 3.32
CA GLN A 36 0.20 6.56 2.93
C GLN A 36 -1.21 5.99 3.05
N ASN A 37 -1.45 4.79 2.52
CA ASN A 37 -2.76 4.13 2.59
C ASN A 37 -3.18 3.90 4.04
N LEU A 38 -2.26 3.44 4.89
CA LEU A 38 -2.52 3.21 6.30
C LEU A 38 -2.90 4.51 7.02
N TRP A 39 -2.17 5.60 6.75
CA TRP A 39 -2.50 6.93 7.29
C TRP A 39 -3.88 7.41 6.84
N THR A 40 -4.19 7.28 5.55
CA THR A 40 -5.49 7.65 4.98
C THR A 40 -6.61 6.87 5.68
N SER A 41 -6.52 5.55 5.76
CA SER A 41 -7.52 4.71 6.43
C SER A 41 -7.71 5.10 7.89
N LEU A 42 -6.62 5.35 8.62
CA LEU A 42 -6.69 5.73 10.03
C LEU A 42 -7.39 7.08 10.21
N VAL A 43 -7.09 8.07 9.35
CA VAL A 43 -7.73 9.39 9.38
C VAL A 43 -9.22 9.30 9.12
N ILE A 44 -9.63 8.53 8.10
CA ILE A 44 -11.06 8.39 7.78
C ILE A 44 -11.82 7.72 8.91
N VAL A 45 -11.28 6.65 9.48
CA VAL A 45 -11.90 5.98 10.64
C VAL A 45 -11.97 6.94 11.82
N ALA A 46 -10.88 7.66 12.12
CA ALA A 46 -10.82 8.61 13.22
C ALA A 46 -11.78 9.80 13.07
N ILE A 47 -12.15 10.19 11.84
CA ILE A 47 -13.12 11.25 11.56
C ILE A 47 -14.55 10.68 11.55
N LEU A 48 -14.75 9.52 10.95
CA LEU A 48 -16.09 8.98 10.71
C LEU A 48 -16.74 8.46 11.99
N ILE A 49 -15.95 7.88 12.91
CA ILE A 49 -16.44 7.46 14.23
C ILE A 49 -17.09 8.64 14.99
N PRO A 50 -16.39 9.76 15.27
CA PRO A 50 -17.02 10.87 15.97
C PRO A 50 -18.11 11.55 15.14
N ALA A 51 -17.95 11.68 13.81
CA ALA A 51 -18.98 12.29 12.97
C ALA A 51 -20.30 11.52 13.05
N THR A 52 -20.27 10.18 12.98
CA THR A 52 -21.46 9.33 13.12
C THR A 52 -22.07 9.42 14.52
N LEU A 53 -21.24 9.46 15.58
CA LEU A 53 -21.72 9.66 16.96
C LEU A 53 -22.38 11.03 17.17
N LEU A 54 -21.90 12.06 16.48
CA LEU A 54 -22.46 13.42 16.51
C LEU A 54 -23.69 13.60 15.60
N GLY A 55 -24.15 12.54 14.94
CA GLY A 55 -25.39 12.55 14.16
C GLY A 55 -25.22 12.59 12.64
N LEU A 56 -24.02 12.34 12.11
CA LEU A 56 -23.85 12.10 10.67
C LEU A 56 -24.64 10.86 10.27
N GLY A 57 -25.57 11.02 9.33
CA GLY A 57 -26.38 9.92 8.81
C GLY A 57 -25.54 8.82 8.17
N ILE A 58 -26.07 7.59 8.21
CA ILE A 58 -25.38 6.39 7.69
C ILE A 58 -25.06 6.53 6.19
N GLY A 59 -25.96 7.12 5.39
CA GLY A 59 -25.76 7.29 3.95
C GLY A 59 -24.48 8.07 3.59
N PRO A 60 -24.34 9.33 4.04
CA PRO A 60 -23.09 10.09 3.86
C PRO A 60 -21.87 9.39 4.46
N ALA A 61 -22.01 8.74 5.62
CA ALA A 61 -20.90 8.04 6.25
C ALA A 61 -20.35 6.89 5.39
N VAL A 62 -21.25 6.05 4.86
CA VAL A 62 -20.89 4.97 3.94
C VAL A 62 -20.30 5.52 2.65
N ALA A 63 -20.87 6.59 2.09
CA ALA A 63 -20.34 7.22 0.88
C ALA A 63 -18.88 7.70 1.06
N VAL A 64 -18.55 8.29 2.22
CA VAL A 64 -17.18 8.69 2.54
C VAL A 64 -16.27 7.47 2.75
N HIS A 65 -16.75 6.43 3.44
CA HIS A 65 -15.99 5.20 3.63
C HIS A 65 -15.65 4.53 2.30
N GLU A 66 -16.64 4.29 1.44
CA GLU A 66 -16.44 3.69 0.12
C GLU A 66 -15.66 4.60 -0.83
N GLY A 67 -15.88 5.92 -0.76
CA GLY A 67 -15.07 6.88 -1.52
C GLY A 67 -13.59 6.81 -1.15
N SER A 68 -13.28 6.50 0.12
CA SER A 68 -11.90 6.34 0.55
C SER A 68 -11.23 5.07 0.04
N THR A 69 -11.98 3.98 -0.16
CA THR A 69 -11.41 2.74 -0.70
C THR A 69 -10.95 2.99 -2.15
N VAL A 70 -11.75 3.72 -2.93
CA VAL A 70 -11.38 4.15 -4.29
C VAL A 70 -10.12 5.02 -4.27
N LEU A 71 -10.01 5.98 -3.35
CA LEU A 71 -8.83 6.83 -3.21
C LEU A 71 -7.56 6.01 -2.94
N VAL A 72 -7.64 5.06 -2.00
CA VAL A 72 -6.53 4.16 -1.64
C VAL A 72 -6.13 3.28 -2.82
N VAL A 73 -7.09 2.78 -3.60
CA VAL A 73 -6.84 2.00 -4.82
C VAL A 73 -6.11 2.85 -5.86
N ILE A 74 -6.56 4.08 -6.11
CA ILE A 74 -5.87 5.01 -7.03
C ILE A 74 -4.43 5.27 -6.57
N ASN A 75 -4.21 5.45 -5.26
CA ASN A 75 -2.86 5.64 -4.73
C ASN A 75 -1.97 4.40 -4.93
N ALA A 76 -2.53 3.19 -4.82
CA ALA A 76 -1.82 1.95 -5.11
C ALA A 76 -1.45 1.82 -6.60
N LEU A 77 -2.35 2.21 -7.51
CA LEU A 77 -2.11 2.17 -8.95
C LEU A 77 -0.92 3.04 -9.39
N ARG A 78 -0.55 4.06 -8.61
CA ARG A 78 0.65 4.87 -8.86
C ARG A 78 1.94 4.03 -8.90
N LEU A 79 1.98 2.91 -8.18
CA LEU A 79 3.12 1.99 -8.19
C LEU A 79 3.30 1.30 -9.55
N LEU A 80 2.21 1.10 -10.31
CA LEU A 80 2.26 0.47 -11.63
C LEU A 80 3.01 1.35 -12.65
N GLY A 81 3.01 2.67 -12.44
CA GLY A 81 3.79 3.62 -13.21
C GLY A 81 5.24 3.80 -12.73
N TYR A 82 5.70 3.01 -11.75
CA TYR A 82 7.06 3.10 -11.23
C TYR A 82 8.06 2.64 -12.30
N LYS A 83 8.63 3.61 -13.01
CA LYS A 83 9.79 3.41 -13.89
C LYS A 83 11.02 3.90 -13.15
N LYS A 84 12.01 3.03 -13.00
CA LYS A 84 13.31 3.36 -12.42
C LYS A 84 14.31 3.62 -13.52
#